data_AF-X1D5J3-F1
#
_entry.id   AF-X1D5J3-F1
#
_cell.length_a   1.000
_cell.length_b   1.000
_cell.length_c   1.000
_cell.angle_alpha   90.00
_cell.angle_beta   90.00
_cell.angle_gamma   90.00
#
_symmetry.space_group_name_H-M   'P 1'
#
loop_
_entity.id
_entity.type
_entity.pdbx_description
1 polymer ?
#
loop_
_entity_poly.entity_id
_entity_poly.type
_entity_poly.pdbx_seq_one_letter_code
_entity_poly.pdbx_strand_id
1 'polypeptide(L)'
;MAVSEKGWSTLAEAITYFTDERLETTVWDAIAAIGVLTIPDIRNKALNMAYNRIYYDPRYTVPAAGAETATQKVILIKVQCEMANYLVVHLADEDRRMGLRGQGVIKAGIVKEDYKDNSMELPVPPFIDALLADEGFTTEKAFGMVDIDRDEDKSVDEKVDKF
;
A
#
# COMPACT_ATOMS: atom_id res chain seq x y z
N MET A 1 -8.06 26.73 -1.97
CA MET A 1 -9.06 25.92 -1.25
C MET A 1 -8.28 24.96 -0.36
N ALA A 2 -8.34 25.12 0.96
CA ALA A 2 -7.61 24.24 1.90
C ALA A 2 -8.17 22.82 1.78
N VAL A 3 -7.30 21.82 1.70
CA VAL A 3 -7.72 20.41 1.74
C VAL A 3 -8.08 20.11 3.18
N SER A 4 -9.33 19.72 3.44
CA SER A 4 -9.77 19.31 4.78
C SER A 4 -8.97 18.09 5.24
N GLU A 5 -8.42 18.12 6.44
CA GLU A 5 -7.74 16.97 7.04
C GLU A 5 -8.75 15.85 7.30
N LYS A 6 -8.40 14.63 6.91
CA LYS A 6 -9.18 13.41 7.15
C LYS A 6 -8.26 12.31 7.64
N GLY A 7 -8.66 11.67 8.74
CA GLY A 7 -8.04 10.45 9.24
C GLY A 7 -7.66 10.52 10.71
N TRP A 8 -6.81 9.59 11.13
CA TRP A 8 -6.34 9.43 12.50
C TRP A 8 -5.20 10.39 12.87
N SER A 9 -4.51 10.95 11.87
CA SER A 9 -3.44 11.95 12.03
C SER A 9 -3.79 13.31 11.44
N THR A 10 -3.49 14.37 12.17
CA THR A 10 -3.35 15.75 11.67
C THR A 10 -2.00 15.97 11.01
N LEU A 11 -1.84 17.07 10.27
CA LEU A 11 -0.54 17.43 9.69
C LEU A 11 0.54 17.65 10.77
N ALA A 12 0.16 18.24 11.90
CA ALA A 12 1.08 18.49 13.00
C ALA A 12 1.57 17.18 13.63
N GLU A 13 0.66 16.23 13.89
CA GLU A 13 1.03 14.90 14.40
C GLU A 13 1.93 14.15 13.41
N ALA A 14 1.66 14.26 12.10
CA ALA A 14 2.52 13.68 11.08
C ALA A 14 3.92 14.30 11.08
N ILE A 15 4.04 15.63 11.16
CA ILE A 15 5.34 16.32 11.24
C ILE A 15 6.13 15.83 12.46
N THR A 16 5.49 15.73 13.63
CA THR A 16 6.12 15.18 14.84
C THR A 16 6.61 13.76 14.62
N TYR A 17 5.77 12.88 14.06
CA TYR A 17 6.16 11.50 13.75
C TYR A 17 7.40 11.41 12.85
N PHE A 18 7.42 12.15 11.74
CA PHE A 18 8.57 12.13 10.82
C PHE A 18 9.83 12.75 11.43
N THR A 19 9.69 13.71 12.34
CA THR A 19 10.84 14.35 13.01
C THR A 19 11.44 13.46 14.09
N ASP A 20 10.59 12.78 14.88
CA ASP A 20 11.02 12.15 16.12
C ASP A 20 11.24 10.63 15.98
N GLU A 21 10.48 9.97 15.10
CA GLU A 21 10.48 8.50 15.02
C GLU A 21 11.11 7.93 13.74
N ARG A 22 11.17 8.72 12.65
CA ARG A 22 11.66 8.22 11.36
C ARG A 22 13.08 8.69 11.08
N LEU A 23 13.96 7.77 10.68
CA LEU A 23 15.35 8.09 10.33
C LEU A 23 15.48 8.76 8.95
N GLU A 24 14.65 8.36 7.98
CA GLU A 24 14.71 8.82 6.59
C GLU A 24 13.48 9.65 6.24
N THR A 25 13.67 10.96 6.08
CA THR A 25 12.60 11.95 5.83
C THR A 25 12.73 12.66 4.48
N THR A 26 13.75 12.33 3.66
CA THR A 26 14.07 13.10 2.43
C THR A 26 12.86 13.27 1.51
N VAL A 27 12.05 12.22 1.36
CA VAL A 27 10.81 12.27 0.56
C VAL A 27 9.79 13.23 1.16
N TRP A 28 9.54 13.11 2.47
CA TRP A 28 8.59 13.96 3.20
C TRP A 28 8.98 15.44 3.15
N ASP A 29 10.27 15.72 3.33
CA ASP A 29 10.84 17.07 3.32
C ASP A 29 10.84 17.67 1.91
N ALA A 30 11.12 16.86 0.88
CA ALA A 30 11.05 17.29 -0.52
C ALA A 30 9.64 17.72 -0.92
N ILE A 31 8.61 17.02 -0.45
CA ILE A 31 7.20 17.40 -0.69
C ILE A 31 6.86 18.70 0.01
N ALA A 32 7.34 18.89 1.25
CA ALA A 32 7.13 20.12 2.02
C ALA A 32 7.68 21.34 1.25
N ALA A 33 8.82 21.20 0.58
CA ALA A 33 9.42 22.24 -0.25
C ALA A 33 8.59 22.57 -1.52
N ILE A 34 7.93 21.58 -2.12
CA ILE A 34 7.06 21.77 -3.30
C ILE A 34 5.74 22.48 -2.94
N GLY A 35 5.20 22.19 -1.75
CA GLY A 35 3.92 22.72 -1.26
C GLY A 35 3.87 24.23 -1.02
N VAL A 36 5.03 24.91 -0.97
CA VAL A 36 5.12 26.37 -0.73
C VAL A 36 4.63 27.19 -1.94
N LEU A 37 4.52 26.59 -3.14
CA LEU A 37 4.47 27.36 -4.38
C LEU A 37 3.11 27.65 -5.03
N THR A 38 1.96 27.12 -4.57
CA THR A 38 0.56 27.49 -4.96
C THR A 38 -0.46 26.35 -4.80
N ILE A 39 -0.02 25.14 -4.46
CA ILE A 39 -0.87 23.95 -4.33
C ILE A 39 -1.23 23.75 -2.84
N PRO A 40 -2.47 23.37 -2.48
CA PRO A 40 -2.79 22.95 -1.11
C PRO A 40 -1.81 21.89 -0.63
N ASP A 41 -1.31 22.00 0.60
CA ASP A 41 -0.21 21.18 1.13
C ASP A 41 -0.36 19.72 0.69
N ILE A 42 0.56 19.28 -0.19
CA ILE A 42 0.52 17.97 -0.83
C ILE A 42 0.58 16.86 0.24
N ARG A 43 1.17 17.16 1.40
CA ARG A 43 1.19 16.26 2.56
C ARG A 43 -0.21 15.97 3.09
N ASN A 44 -1.09 16.97 3.15
CA ASN A 44 -2.49 16.74 3.55
C ASN A 44 -3.25 15.88 2.54
N LYS A 45 -2.94 16.02 1.25
CA LYS A 45 -3.52 15.13 0.23
C LYS A 45 -3.03 13.70 0.40
N ALA A 46 -1.73 13.51 0.61
CA ALA A 46 -1.13 12.19 0.84
C ALA A 46 -1.72 11.52 2.09
N LEU A 47 -1.85 12.25 3.20
CA LEU A 47 -2.47 11.75 4.43
C LEU A 47 -3.93 11.34 4.22
N ASN A 48 -4.71 12.15 3.49
CA ASN A 48 -6.10 11.82 3.18
C ASN A 48 -6.23 10.56 2.30
N MET A 49 -5.36 10.43 1.29
CA MET A 49 -5.34 9.25 0.43
C MET A 49 -4.92 8.00 1.19
N ALA A 50 -3.94 8.12 2.07
CA ALA A 50 -3.51 7.05 2.96
C ALA A 50 -4.65 6.57 3.86
N TYR A 51 -5.35 7.48 4.54
CA TYR A 51 -6.51 7.15 5.36
C TYR A 51 -7.56 6.38 4.55
N ASN A 52 -7.97 6.91 3.39
CA ASN A 52 -8.98 6.24 2.56
C ASN A 52 -8.52 4.85 2.11
N ARG A 53 -7.25 4.69 1.75
CA ARG A 53 -6.72 3.42 1.25
C ARG A 53 -6.73 2.34 2.33
N ILE A 54 -6.44 2.69 3.58
CA ILE A 54 -6.43 1.74 4.71
C ILE A 54 -7.86 1.51 5.23
N TYR A 55 -8.63 2.59 5.43
CA TYR A 55 -9.97 2.51 6.03
C TYR A 55 -10.96 1.73 5.17
N TYR A 56 -10.86 1.84 3.84
CA TYR A 56 -11.72 1.11 2.91
C TYR A 56 -11.09 -0.19 2.40
N ASP A 57 -9.92 -0.60 2.91
CA ASP A 57 -9.33 -1.88 2.52
C ASP A 57 -10.10 -3.03 3.19
N PRO A 58 -10.67 -3.97 2.42
CA PRO A 58 -11.42 -5.09 3.00
C PRO A 58 -10.54 -6.04 3.81
N ARG A 59 -9.21 -5.95 3.74
CA ARG A 59 -8.30 -6.74 4.59
C ARG A 59 -8.31 -6.31 6.04
N TYR A 60 -8.72 -5.09 6.35
CA TYR A 60 -8.62 -4.54 7.70
C TYR A 60 -9.98 -4.10 8.22
N THR A 61 -10.22 -4.35 9.51
CA THR A 61 -11.32 -3.73 10.27
C THR A 61 -10.73 -2.71 11.21
N VAL A 62 -10.61 -1.48 10.74
CA VAL A 62 -10.07 -0.34 11.51
C VAL A 62 -11.19 0.59 11.99
N PRO A 63 -11.09 1.16 13.20
CA PRO A 63 -12.06 2.13 13.68
C PRO A 63 -12.05 3.40 12.83
N ALA A 64 -13.23 4.02 12.66
CA ALA A 64 -13.31 5.36 12.09
C ALA A 64 -12.59 6.38 12.98
N ALA A 65 -12.01 7.42 12.39
CA ALA A 65 -11.32 8.47 13.13
C ALA A 65 -12.22 9.08 14.23
N GLY A 66 -11.73 9.10 15.46
CA GLY A 66 -12.44 9.52 16.67
C GLY A 66 -13.15 8.40 17.43
N ALA A 67 -13.19 7.18 16.89
CA ALA A 67 -13.76 5.99 17.54
C ALA A 67 -12.70 5.02 18.07
N GLU A 68 -11.42 5.25 17.77
CA GLU A 68 -10.30 4.48 18.26
C GLU A 68 -10.00 4.70 19.75
N THR A 69 -9.43 3.68 20.40
CA THR A 69 -8.81 3.84 21.72
C THR A 69 -7.50 4.62 21.62
N ALA A 70 -7.00 5.14 22.75
CA ALA A 70 -5.74 5.88 22.77
C ALA A 70 -4.55 5.06 22.24
N THR A 71 -4.48 3.76 22.56
CA THR A 71 -3.43 2.86 22.07
C THR A 71 -3.53 2.66 20.56
N GLN A 72 -4.75 2.39 20.05
CA GLN A 72 -5.00 2.23 18.63
C GLN A 72 -4.68 3.51 17.85
N LYS A 73 -4.98 4.69 18.41
CA LYS A 73 -4.70 5.98 17.78
C LYS A 73 -3.21 6.15 17.44
N VAL A 74 -2.33 5.80 18.39
CA VAL A 74 -0.88 5.92 18.17
C VAL A 74 -0.44 5.11 16.96
N ILE A 75 -0.95 3.89 16.80
CA ILE A 75 -0.53 3.00 15.72
C ILE A 75 -1.17 3.39 14.40
N LEU A 76 -2.44 3.79 14.41
CA LEU A 76 -3.14 4.28 13.23
C LEU A 76 -2.52 5.58 12.68
N ILE A 77 -1.99 6.46 13.54
CA ILE A 77 -1.19 7.61 13.12
C ILE A 77 0.05 7.15 12.35
N LYS A 78 0.82 6.20 12.90
CA LYS A 78 2.04 5.68 12.25
C LYS A 78 1.71 5.06 10.90
N VAL A 79 0.69 4.20 10.87
CA VAL A 79 0.20 3.53 9.66
C VAL A 79 -0.23 4.55 8.59
N GLN A 80 -0.98 5.60 8.96
CA GLN A 80 -1.39 6.64 8.03
C GLN A 80 -0.19 7.44 7.48
N CYS A 81 0.76 7.81 8.35
CA CYS A 81 1.95 8.55 7.94
C CYS A 81 2.84 7.73 7.00
N GLU A 82 3.06 6.47 7.33
CA GLU A 82 3.85 5.55 6.54
C GLU A 82 3.22 5.24 5.18
N MET A 83 1.91 5.02 5.14
CA MET A 83 1.18 4.85 3.88
C MET A 83 1.23 6.13 3.04
N ALA A 84 1.14 7.31 3.67
CA ALA A 84 1.25 8.58 2.95
C ALA A 84 2.64 8.72 2.31
N ASN A 85 3.71 8.39 3.02
CA ASN A 85 5.06 8.43 2.46
C ASN A 85 5.22 7.44 1.30
N TYR A 86 4.72 6.21 1.46
CA TYR A 86 4.72 5.20 0.40
C TYR A 86 4.00 5.69 -0.87
N LEU A 87 2.79 6.24 -0.72
CA LEU A 87 2.01 6.74 -1.84
C LEU A 87 2.72 7.87 -2.57
N VAL A 88 3.45 8.74 -1.88
CA VAL A 88 4.17 9.81 -2.58
C VAL A 88 5.28 9.24 -3.47
N VAL A 89 5.98 8.21 -3.01
CA VAL A 89 7.06 7.58 -3.80
C VAL A 89 6.50 6.75 -4.95
N HIS A 90 5.42 6.00 -4.73
CA HIS A 90 5.04 4.89 -5.61
C HIS A 90 3.73 5.06 -6.37
N LEU A 91 2.85 6.00 -5.99
CA LEU A 91 1.50 6.14 -6.57
C LEU A 91 1.53 6.33 -8.10
N ALA A 92 2.46 7.16 -8.60
CA ALA A 92 2.55 7.41 -10.05
C ALA A 92 2.92 6.16 -10.86
N ASP A 93 3.68 5.24 -10.27
CA ASP A 93 4.03 3.97 -10.91
C ASP A 93 2.88 2.95 -10.76
N GLU A 94 2.24 2.91 -9.59
CA GLU A 94 1.04 2.10 -9.37
C GLU A 94 -0.08 2.45 -10.34
N ASP A 95 -0.41 3.73 -10.52
CA ASP A 95 -1.47 4.18 -11.42
C ASP A 95 -1.20 3.75 -12.87
N ARG A 96 0.08 3.77 -13.30
CA ARG A 96 0.46 3.26 -14.62
C ARG A 96 0.26 1.75 -14.73
N ARG A 97 0.70 0.98 -13.73
CA ARG A 97 0.53 -0.49 -13.72
C ARG A 97 -0.96 -0.86 -13.69
N MET A 98 -1.75 -0.17 -12.89
CA MET A 98 -3.20 -0.36 -12.81
C MET A 98 -3.91 0.03 -14.11
N GLY A 99 -3.48 1.12 -14.75
CA GLY A 99 -3.96 1.51 -16.07
C GLY A 99 -3.68 0.46 -17.15
N LEU A 100 -2.46 -0.12 -17.15
CA LEU A 100 -2.09 -1.20 -18.07
C LEU A 100 -2.92 -2.47 -17.82
N ARG A 101 -3.10 -2.86 -16.56
CA ARG A 101 -3.98 -3.99 -16.19
C ARG A 101 -5.43 -3.75 -16.61
N GLY A 102 -5.95 -2.54 -16.41
CA GLY A 102 -7.30 -2.15 -16.83
C GLY A 102 -7.51 -2.20 -18.35
N GLN A 103 -6.44 -2.13 -19.14
CA GLN A 103 -6.46 -2.32 -20.59
C GLN A 103 -6.28 -3.80 -21.02
N GLY A 104 -6.26 -4.74 -20.08
CA GLY A 104 -6.11 -6.17 -20.35
C GLY A 104 -4.67 -6.63 -20.56
N VAL A 105 -3.67 -5.80 -20.24
CA VAL A 105 -2.26 -6.20 -20.31
C VAL A 105 -1.95 -7.11 -19.13
N ILE A 106 -1.73 -8.40 -19.42
CA ILE A 106 -1.45 -9.45 -18.42
C ILE A 106 0.06 -9.73 -18.22
N LYS A 107 0.93 -9.23 -19.11
CA LYS A 107 2.39 -9.43 -19.05
C LYS A 107 3.17 -8.15 -19.33
N ALA A 108 4.12 -7.82 -18.47
CA ALA A 108 5.09 -6.77 -18.73
C ALA A 108 6.23 -7.32 -19.61
N GLY A 109 6.25 -6.98 -20.90
CA GLY A 109 7.17 -7.54 -21.90
C GLY A 109 8.67 -7.37 -21.63
N ILE A 110 9.06 -6.46 -20.72
CA ILE A 110 10.47 -6.20 -20.37
C ILE A 110 10.91 -6.97 -19.13
N VAL A 111 10.06 -7.07 -18.10
CA VAL A 111 10.43 -7.62 -16.78
C VAL A 111 9.98 -9.07 -16.61
N LYS A 112 9.28 -9.67 -17.59
CA LYS A 112 8.69 -11.02 -17.50
C LYS A 112 7.84 -11.23 -16.23
N GLU A 113 7.32 -10.14 -15.66
CA GLU A 113 6.36 -10.19 -14.56
C GLU A 113 4.99 -10.49 -15.16
N ASP A 114 4.39 -11.60 -14.71
CA ASP A 114 2.99 -11.92 -14.97
C ASP A 114 2.15 -11.21 -13.90
N TYR A 115 1.16 -10.41 -14.33
CA TYR A 115 0.23 -9.81 -13.38
C TYR A 115 -0.72 -10.88 -12.86
N LYS A 116 -0.77 -11.06 -11.53
CA LYS A 116 -1.68 -12.02 -10.90
C LYS A 116 -3.13 -11.71 -11.28
N ASP A 117 -3.86 -12.78 -11.56
CA ASP A 117 -5.19 -12.83 -12.17
C ASP A 117 -6.18 -11.79 -11.59
N ASN A 118 -6.70 -10.90 -12.43
CA ASN A 118 -7.83 -9.96 -12.26
C ASN A 118 -8.03 -9.21 -10.92
N SER A 119 -7.12 -9.29 -9.96
CA SER A 119 -7.25 -8.57 -8.70
C SER A 119 -6.75 -7.15 -8.92
N MET A 120 -7.71 -6.21 -8.93
CA MET A 120 -7.44 -4.77 -8.87
C MET A 120 -7.05 -4.35 -7.45
N GLU A 121 -6.38 -5.25 -6.72
CA GLU A 121 -6.00 -5.04 -5.33
C GLU A 121 -4.86 -4.04 -5.27
N LEU A 122 -5.11 -2.97 -4.53
CA LEU A 122 -4.14 -1.94 -4.29
C LEU A 122 -3.12 -2.43 -3.25
N PRO A 123 -1.81 -2.34 -3.54
CA PRO A 123 -0.79 -2.83 -2.61
C PRO A 123 -0.83 -2.08 -1.27
N VAL A 124 -0.59 -2.81 -0.19
CA VAL A 124 -0.27 -2.26 1.13
C VAL A 124 1.12 -2.75 1.48
N PRO A 125 2.07 -1.87 1.83
CA PRO A 125 3.42 -2.27 2.17
C PRO A 125 3.46 -3.30 3.32
N PRO A 126 4.34 -4.32 3.27
CA PRO A 126 4.38 -5.38 4.29
C PRO A 126 4.59 -4.88 5.73
N PHE A 127 5.30 -3.77 5.90
CA PHE A 127 5.54 -3.22 7.23
C PHE A 127 4.28 -2.52 7.80
N ILE A 128 3.42 -1.97 6.94
CA ILE A 128 2.12 -1.43 7.33
C ILE A 128 1.17 -2.57 7.68
N ASP A 129 1.22 -3.65 6.89
CA ASP A 129 0.47 -4.87 7.18
C ASP A 129 0.86 -5.47 8.53
N ALA A 130 2.15 -5.52 8.85
CA ALA A 130 2.64 -5.95 10.16
C ALA A 130 2.11 -5.08 11.31
N LEU A 131 2.17 -3.75 11.18
CA LEU A 131 1.63 -2.83 12.20
C LEU A 131 0.12 -2.99 12.41
N LEU A 132 -0.63 -3.28 11.34
CA LEU A 132 -2.07 -3.52 11.43
C LEU A 132 -2.39 -4.91 11.99
N ALA A 133 -1.57 -5.91 11.67
CA ALA A 133 -1.71 -7.28 12.19
C ALA A 133 -1.40 -7.37 13.68
N ASP A 134 -0.36 -6.69 14.15
CA ASP A 134 0.06 -6.69 15.56
C ASP A 134 -1.05 -6.14 16.49
N GLU A 135 -1.87 -5.21 16.00
CA GLU A 135 -3.02 -4.65 16.71
C GLU A 135 -4.33 -5.40 16.46
N GLY A 136 -4.29 -6.51 15.74
CA GLY A 136 -5.47 -7.33 15.46
C GLY A 136 -6.50 -6.65 14.55
N PHE A 137 -6.08 -5.69 13.72
CA PHE A 137 -6.96 -5.07 12.73
C PHE A 137 -7.14 -5.93 11.48
N THR A 138 -6.35 -6.98 11.30
CA THR A 138 -6.49 -7.90 10.17
C THR A 138 -7.79 -8.68 10.26
N THR A 139 -8.53 -8.67 9.16
CA THR A 139 -9.61 -9.63 8.95
C THR A 139 -9.00 -10.90 8.38
N GLU A 140 -9.53 -12.07 8.76
CA GLU A 140 -9.28 -13.28 7.99
C GLU A 140 -9.85 -13.08 6.58
N LYS A 141 -9.03 -12.58 5.65
CA LYS A 141 -9.21 -12.99 4.25
C LYS A 141 -9.01 -14.49 4.29
N ALA A 142 -10.06 -15.25 3.95
CA ALA A 142 -9.93 -16.69 3.72
C ALA A 142 -8.67 -16.87 2.87
N PHE A 143 -7.63 -17.43 3.47
CA PHE A 143 -6.38 -17.71 2.78
C PHE A 143 -6.79 -18.57 1.60
N GLY A 144 -6.76 -17.98 0.40
CA GLY A 144 -6.70 -18.75 -0.81
C GLY A 144 -5.39 -19.49 -0.71
N MET A 145 -5.45 -20.69 -0.15
CA MET A 145 -4.46 -21.74 -0.30
C MET A 145 -4.29 -21.87 -1.80
N VAL A 146 -3.31 -21.15 -2.35
CA VAL A 146 -2.83 -21.45 -3.68
C VAL A 146 -2.27 -22.84 -3.49
N ASP A 147 -2.96 -23.84 -4.02
CA ASP A 147 -2.32 -25.12 -4.31
C ASP A 147 -1.09 -24.78 -5.14
N ILE A 148 0.06 -24.77 -4.48
CA ILE A 148 1.33 -24.93 -5.15
C ILE A 148 1.35 -26.42 -5.49
N ASP A 149 0.56 -26.79 -6.49
CA ASP A 149 0.77 -28.03 -7.21
C ASP A 149 2.16 -27.89 -7.83
N ARG A 150 3.10 -28.49 -7.12
CA ARG A 150 4.43 -28.75 -7.60
C ARG A 150 4.21 -29.74 -8.74
N ASP A 151 4.21 -29.24 -9.97
CA ASP A 151 4.12 -30.05 -11.19
C ASP A 151 5.44 -30.85 -11.34
N GLU A 152 5.62 -31.82 -10.43
CA GLU A 152 6.63 -32.87 -10.44
C GLU A 152 6.07 -34.09 -11.17
N ASP A 153 5.50 -33.91 -12.37
CA ASP A 153 5.29 -35.00 -13.33
C ASP A 153 5.97 -34.66 -14.67
N LYS A 154 7.29 -34.48 -14.60
CA LYS A 154 8.15 -34.80 -15.75
C LYS A 154 8.15 -36.31 -15.94
N SER A 155 7.29 -36.84 -16.81
CA SER A 155 7.56 -38.15 -17.42
C SER A 155 8.66 -37.97 -18.47
N VAL A 156 9.90 -38.28 -18.09
CA VAL A 156 11.04 -38.37 -18.99
C VAL A 156 10.95 -39.72 -19.71
N ASP A 157 10.04 -39.86 -20.68
CA ASP A 157 9.97 -41.07 -21.50
C ASP A 157 10.68 -40.86 -22.83
N GLU A 158 11.93 -41.32 -22.81
CA GLU A 158 12.78 -41.70 -23.93
C GLU A 158 11.98 -42.43 -25.02
N LYS A 159 11.98 -41.89 -26.24
CA LYS A 159 11.75 -42.69 -27.45
C LYS A 159 12.91 -42.49 -28.42
N VAL A 160 13.78 -43.50 -28.41
CA VAL A 160 14.80 -43.79 -29.40
C VAL A 160 14.08 -44.19 -30.70
N ASP A 161 14.12 -43.33 -31.72
CA ASP A 161 13.71 -43.73 -33.06
C ASP A 161 14.79 -44.62 -33.68
N LYS A 162 14.49 -45.92 -33.75
CA LYS A 162 15.05 -46.81 -34.77
C LYS A 162 13.97 -46.97 -35.85
N PHE A 163 14.28 -46.57 -37.08
CA PHE A 163 14.33 -47.42 -38.28
C PHE A 163 14.93 -46.64 -39.44
#